data_AF-A0A822ZN84-F1
#
_entry.id   AF-A0A822ZN84-F1
#
_cell.length_a   1.000
_cell.length_b   1.000
_cell.length_c   1.000
_cell.angle_alpha   90.00
_cell.angle_beta   90.00
_cell.angle_gamma   90.00
#
_symmetry.space_group_name_H-M   'P 1'
#
loop_
_entity.id
_entity.type
_entity.pdbx_description
1 polymer ?
#
loop_
_entity_poly.entity_id
_entity_poly.type
_entity_poly.pdbx_seq_one_letter_code
_entity_poly.pdbx_strand_id
1 'polypeptide(L)'
;MAPALSVCAIWEEIERSESYLVCSMFEEAASTSSSVLKCLYDTDFTDSIEEFQLDDVVESAGMVLVQSLKELGRTSEMLKELKLFFSSVAAIPVQVVLTGACFQISEGSVSGLKEFLEEFLGKWRYVNGEYYVLSSIDQSGANLERCQHRVLRVEQYLELVEVYAMTLLGTVLNDMGLAISWVEKAELPEGKKQVIYPEFCFGLMIYKFYLDKLAD
;
A
#
# COMPACT_ATOMS: atom_id res chain seq x y z
N MET A 1 -13.02 26.44 -21.27
CA MET A 1 -13.74 25.30 -20.66
C MET A 1 -12.93 24.08 -21.03
N ALA A 2 -12.12 23.56 -20.11
CA ALA A 2 -11.37 22.34 -20.37
C ALA A 2 -12.38 21.20 -20.59
N PRO A 3 -12.19 20.33 -21.59
CA PRO A 3 -13.09 19.20 -21.77
C PRO A 3 -13.03 18.35 -20.50
N ALA A 4 -14.19 17.97 -19.98
CA ALA A 4 -14.25 17.01 -18.91
C ALA A 4 -13.69 15.67 -19.40
N LEU A 5 -12.78 15.08 -18.63
CA LEU A 5 -12.17 13.81 -18.96
C LEU A 5 -13.18 12.69 -18.68
N SER A 6 -13.44 11.87 -19.69
CA SER A 6 -14.27 10.67 -19.53
C SER A 6 -13.46 9.53 -18.91
N VAL A 7 -14.14 8.60 -18.24
CA VAL A 7 -13.51 7.40 -17.66
C VAL A 7 -12.79 6.57 -18.72
N CYS A 8 -13.37 6.46 -19.93
CA CYS A 8 -12.71 5.78 -21.05
C CYS A 8 -11.37 6.40 -21.40
N ALA A 9 -11.27 7.73 -21.44
CA ALA A 9 -10.01 8.41 -21.74
C ALA A 9 -8.95 8.11 -20.67
N ILE A 10 -9.34 7.98 -19.39
CA ILE A 10 -8.40 7.63 -18.32
C ILE A 10 -7.87 6.21 -18.46
N TRP A 11 -8.75 5.24 -18.77
CA TRP A 11 -8.33 3.86 -19.02
C TRP A 11 -7.39 3.76 -20.22
N GLU A 12 -7.64 4.51 -21.31
CA GLU A 12 -6.73 4.56 -22.46
C GLU A 12 -5.33 5.09 -22.09
N GLU A 13 -5.22 6.05 -21.16
CA GLU A 13 -3.93 6.51 -20.64
C GLU A 13 -3.25 5.47 -19.76
N ILE A 14 -4.00 4.71 -18.95
CA ILE A 14 -3.46 3.60 -18.16
C ILE A 14 -2.93 2.49 -19.05
N GLU A 15 -3.72 2.03 -20.03
CA GLU A 15 -3.30 1.00 -20.99
C GLU A 15 -2.03 1.43 -21.75
N ARG A 16 -1.93 2.72 -22.10
CA ARG A 16 -0.70 3.26 -22.70
C ARG A 16 0.47 3.24 -21.74
N SER A 17 0.24 3.62 -20.49
CA SER A 17 1.25 3.57 -19.43
C SER A 17 1.76 2.15 -19.18
N GLU A 18 0.88 1.16 -19.19
CA GLU A 18 1.23 -0.26 -19.08
C GLU A 18 2.03 -0.73 -20.31
N SER A 19 1.63 -0.30 -21.52
CA SER A 19 2.41 -0.60 -22.73
C SER A 19 3.82 -0.04 -22.64
N TYR A 20 4.01 1.18 -22.11
CA TYR A 20 5.35 1.74 -21.89
C TYR A 20 6.15 0.90 -20.90
N LEU A 21 5.54 0.48 -19.79
CA LEU A 21 6.17 -0.37 -18.79
C LEU A 21 6.65 -1.70 -19.39
N VAL A 22 5.78 -2.40 -20.14
CA VAL A 22 6.10 -3.67 -20.81
C VAL A 22 7.20 -3.49 -21.87
N CYS A 23 7.24 -2.34 -22.54
CA CYS A 23 8.27 -2.00 -23.52
C CYS A 23 9.56 -1.42 -22.92
N SER A 24 9.72 -1.45 -21.59
CA SER A 24 10.89 -0.90 -20.87
C SER A 24 11.09 0.61 -21.05
N MET A 25 10.03 1.34 -21.39
CA MET A 25 9.97 2.81 -21.44
C MET A 25 9.55 3.35 -20.07
N PHE A 26 10.40 3.13 -19.07
CA PHE A 26 10.01 3.32 -17.65
C PHE A 26 9.79 4.78 -17.26
N GLU A 27 10.48 5.73 -17.87
CA GLU A 27 10.25 7.17 -17.62
C GLU A 27 8.88 7.61 -18.16
N GLU A 28 8.52 7.16 -19.37
CA GLU A 28 7.22 7.42 -19.97
C GLU A 28 6.09 6.75 -19.18
N ALA A 29 6.30 5.52 -18.72
CA ALA A 29 5.36 4.81 -17.86
C ALA A 29 5.16 5.54 -16.52
N ALA A 30 6.24 5.95 -15.85
CA ALA A 30 6.17 6.69 -14.59
C ALA A 30 5.50 8.06 -14.77
N SER A 31 5.84 8.78 -15.84
CA SER A 31 5.28 10.10 -16.15
C SER A 31 3.78 10.03 -16.47
N THR A 32 3.38 9.06 -17.30
CA THR A 32 1.98 8.86 -17.71
C THR A 32 1.12 8.46 -16.51
N SER A 33 1.52 7.44 -15.75
CA SER A 33 0.82 7.01 -14.52
C SER A 33 0.72 8.10 -13.46
N SER A 34 1.80 8.87 -13.24
CA SER A 34 1.78 10.03 -12.33
C SER A 34 0.80 11.12 -12.80
N SER A 35 0.72 11.36 -14.10
CA SER A 35 -0.22 12.33 -14.68
C SER A 35 -1.66 11.88 -14.47
N VAL A 36 -1.94 10.58 -14.65
CA VAL A 36 -3.26 10.00 -14.34
C VAL A 36 -3.60 10.22 -12.87
N LEU A 37 -2.72 9.83 -11.93
CA LEU A 37 -2.97 10.00 -10.49
C LEU A 37 -3.25 11.46 -10.09
N LYS A 38 -2.49 12.43 -10.64
CA LYS A 38 -2.74 13.87 -10.42
C LYS A 38 -4.11 14.29 -10.94
N CYS A 39 -4.44 13.85 -12.15
CA CYS A 39 -5.72 14.16 -12.78
C CYS A 39 -6.91 13.68 -11.95
N LEU A 40 -6.81 12.48 -11.36
CA LEU A 40 -7.86 11.90 -10.52
C LEU A 40 -8.13 12.71 -9.26
N TYR A 41 -7.11 13.41 -8.75
CA TYR A 41 -7.19 14.21 -7.55
C TYR A 41 -7.63 15.65 -7.82
N ASP A 42 -7.22 16.23 -8.95
CA ASP A 42 -7.49 17.63 -9.32
C ASP A 42 -8.84 17.85 -10.03
N THR A 43 -9.48 16.79 -10.55
CA THR A 43 -10.67 16.93 -11.41
C THR A 43 -11.97 16.59 -10.67
N ASP A 44 -12.95 17.48 -10.79
CA ASP A 44 -14.36 17.18 -10.56
C ASP A 44 -14.91 16.47 -11.80
N PHE A 45 -15.09 15.15 -11.71
CA PHE A 45 -15.61 14.34 -12.80
C PHE A 45 -17.05 14.75 -13.15
N THR A 46 -17.31 15.06 -14.42
CA THR A 46 -18.67 15.40 -14.89
C THR A 46 -19.54 14.17 -15.09
N ASP A 47 -18.91 13.03 -15.42
CA ASP A 47 -19.54 11.72 -15.41
C ASP A 47 -19.28 11.12 -14.03
N SER A 48 -20.34 10.67 -13.34
CA SER A 48 -20.21 10.00 -12.06
C SER A 48 -19.38 8.72 -12.25
N ILE A 49 -18.07 8.78 -12.04
CA ILE A 49 -17.26 7.57 -11.92
C ILE A 49 -17.87 6.79 -10.77
N GLU A 50 -18.34 5.58 -11.07
CA GLU A 50 -18.76 4.67 -10.02
C GLU A 50 -17.55 4.43 -9.12
N GLU A 51 -17.74 4.51 -7.80
CA GLU A 51 -16.66 4.46 -6.82
C GLU A 51 -15.71 3.26 -7.03
N PHE A 52 -16.27 2.11 -7.41
CA PHE A 52 -15.53 0.89 -7.73
C PHE A 52 -14.62 1.03 -8.96
N GLN A 53 -15.03 1.77 -9.99
CA GLN A 53 -14.15 2.03 -11.14
C GLN A 53 -13.02 3.00 -10.77
N LEU A 54 -13.26 3.94 -9.84
CA LEU A 54 -12.23 4.86 -9.39
C LEU A 54 -11.12 4.12 -8.63
N ASP A 55 -11.48 3.18 -7.76
CA ASP A 55 -10.51 2.39 -7.00
C ASP A 55 -9.63 1.53 -7.93
N ASP A 56 -10.23 0.87 -8.92
CA ASP A 56 -9.50 0.08 -9.92
C ASP A 56 -8.53 0.94 -10.75
N VAL A 57 -9.00 2.11 -11.21
CA VAL A 57 -8.18 3.07 -11.98
C VAL A 57 -6.98 3.56 -11.14
N VAL A 58 -7.22 3.92 -9.88
CA VAL A 58 -6.16 4.40 -8.97
C VAL A 58 -5.17 3.26 -8.67
N GLU A 59 -5.66 2.03 -8.47
CA GLU A 59 -4.82 0.86 -8.25
C GLU A 59 -3.94 0.59 -9.47
N SER A 60 -4.51 0.50 -10.68
CA SER A 60 -3.75 0.26 -11.91
C SER A 60 -2.70 1.35 -12.16
N ALA A 61 -3.06 2.63 -12.06
CA ALA A 61 -2.10 3.72 -12.22
C ALA A 61 -0.99 3.68 -11.15
N GLY A 62 -1.35 3.41 -9.89
CA GLY A 62 -0.40 3.25 -8.80
C GLY A 62 0.54 2.07 -9.00
N MET A 63 0.04 0.94 -9.51
CA MET A 63 0.82 -0.26 -9.80
C MET A 63 1.86 -0.01 -10.90
N VAL A 64 1.47 0.66 -11.98
CA VAL A 64 2.41 1.04 -13.04
C VAL A 64 3.49 1.98 -12.51
N LEU A 65 3.11 2.94 -11.66
CA LEU A 65 4.06 3.88 -11.06
C LEU A 65 5.10 3.16 -10.19
N VAL A 66 4.68 2.32 -9.25
CA VAL A 66 5.62 1.62 -8.33
C VAL A 66 6.54 0.65 -9.09
N GLN A 67 6.04 -0.04 -10.11
CA GLN A 67 6.85 -0.92 -10.95
C GLN A 67 7.86 -0.12 -11.78
N SER A 68 7.44 1.01 -12.36
CA SER A 68 8.33 1.88 -13.14
C SER A 68 9.44 2.49 -12.27
N LEU A 69 9.10 2.98 -11.08
CA LEU A 69 10.08 3.55 -10.14
C LEU A 69 11.11 2.52 -9.69
N LYS A 70 10.68 1.27 -9.49
CA LYS A 70 11.59 0.17 -9.18
C LYS A 70 12.56 -0.11 -10.32
N GLU A 71 12.09 -0.21 -11.56
CA GLU A 71 12.96 -0.43 -12.73
C GLU A 71 13.90 0.77 -13.02
N LEU A 72 13.53 1.98 -12.58
CA LEU A 72 14.39 3.17 -12.61
C LEU A 72 15.39 3.26 -11.45
N GLY A 73 15.40 2.30 -10.51
CA GLY A 73 16.26 2.32 -9.33
C GLY A 73 15.90 3.42 -8.30
N ARG A 74 14.64 3.89 -8.32
CA ARG A 74 14.11 4.95 -7.45
C ARG A 74 13.30 4.42 -6.27
N THR A 75 13.52 3.16 -5.91
CA THR A 75 12.75 2.45 -4.87
C THR A 75 12.80 3.13 -3.50
N SER A 76 13.92 3.76 -3.14
CA SER A 76 14.07 4.51 -1.88
C SER A 76 13.09 5.68 -1.71
N GLU A 77 12.63 6.27 -2.83
CA GLU A 77 11.76 7.45 -2.85
C GLU A 77 10.30 7.10 -3.11
N MET A 78 10.01 5.85 -3.47
CA MET A 78 8.70 5.39 -3.94
C MET A 78 7.53 5.76 -3.02
N LEU A 79 7.60 5.38 -1.74
CA LEU A 79 6.50 5.67 -0.80
C LEU A 79 6.35 7.16 -0.50
N LYS A 80 7.45 7.92 -0.58
CA LYS A 80 7.43 9.37 -0.45
C LYS A 80 6.77 10.01 -1.67
N GLU A 81 7.03 9.50 -2.87
CA GLU A 81 6.38 9.94 -4.10
C GLU A 81 4.89 9.64 -4.08
N LEU A 82 4.48 8.44 -3.66
CA LEU A 82 3.06 8.10 -3.50
C LEU A 82 2.35 9.11 -2.60
N LYS A 83 2.94 9.48 -1.45
CA LYS A 83 2.37 10.51 -0.55
C LYS A 83 2.11 11.87 -1.21
N LEU A 84 2.73 12.19 -2.35
CA LEU A 84 2.47 13.45 -3.07
C LEU A 84 1.15 13.44 -3.85
N PHE A 85 0.66 12.25 -4.22
CA PHE A 85 -0.57 12.10 -5.00
C PHE A 85 -1.81 11.88 -4.12
N PHE A 86 -1.61 11.46 -2.87
CA PHE A 86 -2.70 11.10 -1.97
C PHE A 86 -2.72 12.01 -0.73
N SER A 87 -3.89 12.55 -0.40
CA SER A 87 -4.07 13.38 0.81
C SER A 87 -4.01 12.61 2.12
N SER A 88 -4.10 11.29 2.06
CA SER A 88 -3.98 10.38 3.19
C SER A 88 -3.26 9.12 2.72
N VAL A 89 -2.38 8.54 3.55
CA VAL A 89 -1.79 7.23 3.25
C VAL A 89 -2.86 6.15 3.05
N ALA A 90 -4.00 6.28 3.73
CA ALA A 90 -5.09 5.31 3.63
C ALA A 90 -5.89 5.43 2.32
N ALA A 91 -5.67 6.50 1.54
CA ALA A 91 -6.19 6.64 0.19
C ALA A 91 -5.32 5.93 -0.86
N ILE A 92 -4.18 5.37 -0.47
CA ILE A 92 -3.36 4.55 -1.36
C ILE A 92 -3.95 3.13 -1.40
N PRO A 93 -4.19 2.54 -2.58
CA PRO A 93 -4.64 1.16 -2.68
C PRO A 93 -3.66 0.20 -1.98
N VAL A 94 -4.21 -0.77 -1.26
CA VAL A 94 -3.41 -1.68 -0.40
C VAL A 94 -2.38 -2.47 -1.21
N GLN A 95 -2.71 -2.88 -2.44
CA GLN A 95 -1.80 -3.63 -3.31
C GLN A 95 -0.63 -2.78 -3.80
N VAL A 96 -0.85 -1.47 -4.00
CA VAL A 96 0.22 -0.51 -4.34
C VAL A 96 1.17 -0.33 -3.15
N VAL A 97 0.63 -0.21 -1.94
CA VAL A 97 1.44 -0.14 -0.70
C VAL A 97 2.23 -1.43 -0.50
N LEU A 98 1.58 -2.58 -0.59
CA LEU A 98 2.20 -3.89 -0.41
C LEU A 98 3.35 -4.10 -1.39
N THR A 99 3.11 -3.85 -2.67
CA THR A 99 4.10 -3.98 -3.74
C THR A 99 5.29 -3.04 -3.51
N GLY A 100 5.03 -1.77 -3.19
CA GLY A 100 6.09 -0.79 -2.94
C GLY A 100 6.94 -1.11 -1.71
N ALA A 101 6.30 -1.57 -0.62
CA ALA A 101 7.00 -2.03 0.58
C ALA A 101 7.89 -3.24 0.29
N CYS A 102 7.39 -4.22 -0.48
CA CYS A 102 8.16 -5.39 -0.90
C CYS A 102 9.39 -4.99 -1.73
N PHE A 103 9.26 -4.04 -2.67
CA PHE A 103 10.41 -3.54 -3.42
C PHE A 103 11.45 -2.89 -2.50
N GLN A 104 11.02 -1.99 -1.62
CA GLN A 104 11.92 -1.34 -0.65
C GLN A 104 12.64 -2.35 0.25
N ILE A 105 11.94 -3.37 0.74
CA ILE A 105 12.53 -4.44 1.54
C ILE A 105 13.55 -5.24 0.72
N SER A 106 13.20 -5.65 -0.49
CA SER A 106 14.04 -6.51 -1.34
C SER A 106 15.36 -5.83 -1.73
N GLU A 107 15.37 -4.50 -1.85
CA GLU A 107 16.54 -3.70 -2.17
C GLU A 107 17.25 -3.14 -0.92
N GLY A 108 16.78 -3.50 0.28
CA GLY A 108 17.33 -3.00 1.56
C GLY A 108 17.08 -1.52 1.82
N SER A 109 16.19 -0.88 1.06
CA SER A 109 15.87 0.55 1.12
C SER A 109 14.72 0.84 2.08
N VAL A 110 14.88 0.45 3.34
CA VAL A 110 13.80 0.47 4.35
C VAL A 110 13.69 1.77 5.15
N SER A 111 14.41 2.82 4.74
CA SER A 111 14.37 4.12 5.42
C SER A 111 12.98 4.75 5.32
N GLY A 112 12.35 5.06 6.46
CA GLY A 112 11.00 5.63 6.50
C GLY A 112 9.86 4.65 6.23
N LEU A 113 10.17 3.39 5.85
CA LEU A 113 9.18 2.38 5.52
C LEU A 113 8.36 1.96 6.75
N LYS A 114 9.03 1.81 7.90
CA LYS A 114 8.38 1.45 9.16
C LYS A 114 7.33 2.48 9.53
N GLU A 115 7.70 3.76 9.55
CA GLU A 115 6.82 4.87 9.90
C GLU A 115 5.65 4.96 8.92
N PHE A 116 5.90 4.76 7.62
CA PHE A 116 4.85 4.75 6.61
C PHE A 116 3.84 3.63 6.85
N LEU A 117 4.29 2.40 7.10
CA LEU A 117 3.41 1.25 7.31
C LEU A 117 2.63 1.34 8.62
N GLU A 118 3.26 1.84 9.69
CA GLU A 118 2.57 2.11 10.96
C GLU A 118 1.47 3.16 10.78
N GLU A 119 1.77 4.24 10.04
CA GLU A 119 0.79 5.26 9.71
C GLU A 119 -0.37 4.67 8.90
N PHE A 120 -0.08 3.87 7.87
CA PHE A 120 -1.10 3.24 7.04
C PHE A 120 -1.99 2.30 7.85
N LEU A 121 -1.39 1.32 8.53
CA LEU A 121 -2.11 0.29 9.31
C LEU A 121 -2.94 0.92 10.43
N GLY A 122 -2.42 1.97 11.08
CA GLY A 122 -3.10 2.68 12.17
C GLY A 122 -4.39 3.41 11.76
N LYS A 123 -4.61 3.66 10.46
CA LYS A 123 -5.80 4.34 9.94
C LYS A 123 -7.02 3.43 9.81
N TRP A 124 -6.85 2.11 9.89
CA TRP A 124 -7.93 1.14 9.70
C TRP A 124 -8.46 0.62 11.04
N ARG A 125 -9.75 0.27 11.08
CA ARG A 125 -10.46 -0.29 12.23
C ARG A 125 -11.25 -1.52 11.82
N TYR A 126 -11.12 -2.58 12.60
CA TYR A 126 -11.81 -3.83 12.32
C TYR A 126 -13.29 -3.73 12.69
N VAL A 127 -14.18 -4.06 11.75
CA VAL A 127 -15.63 -3.91 11.91
C VAL A 127 -16.37 -5.18 11.48
N ASN A 128 -17.36 -5.56 12.28
CA ASN A 128 -18.36 -6.60 11.97
C ASN A 128 -17.81 -7.98 11.60
N GLY A 129 -16.56 -8.30 11.96
CA GLY A 129 -16.02 -9.64 11.73
C GLY A 129 -15.38 -9.85 10.36
N GLU A 130 -15.61 -8.96 9.39
CA GLU A 130 -15.38 -9.27 7.97
C GLU A 130 -14.51 -8.26 7.23
N TYR A 131 -14.38 -7.04 7.72
CA TYR A 131 -13.68 -5.99 6.99
C TYR A 131 -13.09 -4.90 7.88
N TYR A 132 -12.21 -4.10 7.30
CA TYR A 132 -11.61 -2.92 7.89
C TYR A 132 -12.15 -1.66 7.23
N VAL A 133 -12.50 -0.66 8.05
CA VAL A 133 -12.93 0.68 7.60
C VAL A 133 -11.99 1.75 8.12
N LEU A 134 -11.99 2.92 7.49
CA LEU A 134 -11.20 4.05 7.96
C LEU A 134 -11.68 4.56 9.32
N SER A 135 -10.73 4.82 10.22
CA SER A 135 -10.96 5.42 11.52
C SER A 135 -11.54 6.83 11.38
N SER A 136 -12.65 7.12 12.08
CA SER A 136 -13.38 8.38 11.99
C SER A 136 -12.65 9.60 12.57
N ILE A 137 -11.49 9.41 13.20
CA ILE A 137 -10.75 10.46 13.90
C ILE A 137 -10.13 11.49 12.93
N ASP A 138 -10.03 11.18 11.63
CA ASP A 138 -9.44 12.08 10.62
C ASP A 138 -10.47 12.84 9.75
N GLN A 139 -11.74 12.90 10.18
CA GLN A 139 -12.90 13.38 9.40
C GLN A 139 -13.03 14.91 9.13
N SER A 140 -11.93 15.67 9.18
CA SER A 140 -11.97 17.15 9.11
C SER A 140 -11.54 17.76 7.75
N GLY A 141 -11.43 16.97 6.66
CA GLY A 141 -11.04 17.48 5.33
C GLY A 141 -12.12 17.30 4.26
N ALA A 142 -12.37 18.34 3.46
CA ALA A 142 -13.39 18.35 2.40
C ALA A 142 -13.19 17.27 1.29
N ASN A 143 -11.99 16.71 1.15
CA ASN A 143 -11.70 15.62 0.19
C ASN A 143 -11.77 14.22 0.81
N LEU A 144 -12.10 14.10 2.10
CA LEU A 144 -12.21 12.80 2.75
C LEU A 144 -13.48 12.03 2.32
N GLU A 145 -14.49 12.70 1.77
CA GLU A 145 -15.74 12.06 1.31
C GLU A 145 -15.48 10.93 0.29
N ARG A 146 -14.48 11.09 -0.59
CA ARG A 146 -14.09 10.04 -1.55
C ARG A 146 -13.39 8.82 -0.90
N CYS A 147 -12.88 8.95 0.32
CA CYS A 147 -12.20 7.87 1.05
C CYS A 147 -13.09 7.20 2.09
N GLN A 148 -14.14 7.88 2.57
CA GLN A 148 -14.99 7.45 3.69
C GLN A 148 -15.70 6.11 3.47
N HIS A 149 -15.82 5.68 2.22
CA HIS A 149 -16.53 4.47 1.82
C HIS A 149 -15.60 3.30 1.45
N ARG A 150 -14.27 3.50 1.51
CA ARG A 150 -13.31 2.41 1.24
C ARG A 150 -13.30 1.36 2.34
N VAL A 151 -13.37 0.11 1.90
CA VAL A 151 -13.40 -1.07 2.75
C VAL A 151 -12.25 -1.99 2.35
N LEU A 152 -11.42 -2.42 3.31
CA LEU A 152 -10.43 -3.46 3.08
C LEU A 152 -10.98 -4.81 3.55
N ARG A 153 -10.79 -5.85 2.73
CA ARG A 153 -10.99 -7.23 3.18
C ARG A 153 -9.95 -7.57 4.24
N VAL A 154 -10.33 -8.45 5.17
CA VAL A 154 -9.43 -8.93 6.22
C VAL A 154 -8.14 -9.50 5.63
N GLU A 155 -8.23 -10.28 4.55
CA GLU A 155 -7.07 -10.91 3.91
C GLU A 155 -6.06 -9.87 3.41
N GLN A 156 -6.53 -8.80 2.76
CA GLN A 156 -5.67 -7.75 2.24
C GLN A 156 -4.95 -6.98 3.36
N TYR A 157 -5.66 -6.73 4.47
CA TYR A 157 -5.04 -6.10 5.64
C TYR A 157 -3.99 -7.02 6.27
N LEU A 158 -4.28 -8.32 6.36
CA LEU A 158 -3.37 -9.31 6.94
C LEU A 158 -2.10 -9.51 6.12
N GLU A 159 -2.19 -9.52 4.78
CA GLU A 159 -1.00 -9.57 3.90
C GLU A 159 -0.03 -8.42 4.23
N LEU A 160 -0.55 -7.22 4.44
CA LEU A 160 0.29 -6.07 4.79
C LEU A 160 0.86 -6.17 6.21
N VAL A 161 0.07 -6.71 7.16
CA VAL A 161 0.54 -6.99 8.52
C VAL A 161 1.68 -8.00 8.52
N GLU A 162 1.60 -9.05 7.71
CA GLU A 162 2.66 -10.04 7.58
C GLU A 162 3.95 -9.40 7.06
N VAL A 163 3.87 -8.61 5.97
CA VAL A 163 5.04 -7.89 5.44
C VAL A 163 5.65 -6.94 6.47
N TYR A 164 4.82 -6.17 7.17
CA TYR A 164 5.31 -5.24 8.19
C TYR A 164 5.93 -5.97 9.40
N ALA A 165 5.20 -6.89 10.00
CA ALA A 165 5.57 -7.43 11.30
C ALA A 165 6.58 -8.59 11.18
N MET A 166 6.42 -9.50 10.19
CA MET A 166 7.34 -10.63 10.00
C MET A 166 8.59 -10.23 9.21
N THR A 167 8.36 -9.62 8.04
CA THR A 167 9.46 -9.36 7.11
C THR A 167 10.24 -8.13 7.55
N LEU A 168 9.59 -6.97 7.70
CA LEU A 168 10.29 -5.74 8.06
C LEU A 168 10.80 -5.76 9.50
N LEU A 169 9.91 -5.86 10.50
CA LEU A 169 10.32 -5.79 11.91
C LEU A 169 11.14 -7.00 12.35
N GLY A 170 10.60 -8.21 12.14
CA GLY A 170 11.19 -9.45 12.63
C GLY A 170 12.48 -9.86 11.90
N THR A 171 12.55 -9.63 10.58
CA THR A 171 13.67 -10.13 9.76
C THR A 171 14.65 -9.02 9.39
N VAL A 172 14.19 -7.95 8.72
CA VAL A 172 15.07 -6.90 8.20
C VAL A 172 15.65 -6.03 9.31
N LEU A 173 14.81 -5.58 10.24
CA LEU A 173 15.23 -4.76 11.38
C LEU A 173 15.70 -5.59 12.58
N ASN A 174 15.38 -6.89 12.59
CA ASN A 174 15.69 -7.82 13.68
C ASN A 174 15.18 -7.34 15.06
N ASP A 175 14.06 -6.60 15.10
CA ASP A 175 13.43 -6.11 16.31
C ASP A 175 12.23 -6.99 16.68
N MET A 176 12.57 -8.18 17.16
CA MET A 176 11.62 -9.21 17.57
C MET A 176 10.64 -8.75 18.66
N GLY A 177 11.14 -7.96 19.61
CA GLY A 177 10.33 -7.45 20.71
C GLY A 177 9.26 -6.48 20.21
N LEU A 178 9.64 -5.62 19.27
CA LEU A 178 8.69 -4.72 18.64
C LEU A 178 7.67 -5.46 17.76
N ALA A 179 8.11 -6.45 16.98
CA ALA A 179 7.21 -7.25 16.15
C ALA A 179 6.10 -7.91 16.97
N ILE A 180 6.46 -8.57 18.08
CA ILE A 180 5.49 -9.20 19.00
C ILE A 180 4.56 -8.15 19.63
N SER A 181 5.16 -7.10 20.22
CA SER A 181 4.43 -6.02 20.90
C SER A 181 3.42 -5.32 19.98
N TRP A 182 3.75 -5.18 18.69
CA TRP A 182 2.85 -4.59 17.70
C TRP A 182 1.67 -5.51 17.40
N VAL A 183 1.92 -6.79 17.11
CA VAL A 183 0.86 -7.79 16.80
C VAL A 183 -0.10 -7.98 17.97
N GLU A 184 0.41 -7.99 19.21
CA GLU A 184 -0.42 -8.09 20.42
C GLU A 184 -1.42 -6.93 20.54
N LYS A 185 -0.98 -5.71 20.19
CA LYS A 185 -1.76 -4.48 20.28
C LYS A 185 -2.67 -4.27 19.06
N ALA A 186 -2.37 -4.88 17.92
CA ALA A 186 -3.13 -4.70 16.70
C ALA A 186 -4.57 -5.22 16.83
N GLU A 187 -5.50 -4.48 16.22
CA GLU A 187 -6.92 -4.86 16.11
C GLU A 187 -7.10 -5.95 15.03
N LEU A 188 -6.59 -7.16 15.29
CA LEU A 188 -6.75 -8.32 14.41
C LEU A 188 -7.95 -9.19 14.83
N PRO A 189 -8.61 -9.90 13.89
CA PRO A 189 -9.68 -10.86 14.21
C PRO A 189 -9.20 -11.92 15.21
N GLU A 190 -10.00 -12.25 16.23
CA GLU A 190 -9.61 -13.20 17.28
C GLU A 190 -9.21 -14.59 16.73
N GLY A 191 -9.95 -15.10 15.73
CA GLY A 191 -9.62 -16.37 15.07
C GLY A 191 -8.31 -16.32 14.27
N LYS A 192 -7.92 -15.13 13.77
CA LYS A 192 -6.67 -14.92 13.04
C LYS A 192 -5.50 -14.63 13.98
N LYS A 193 -5.73 -13.97 15.13
CA LYS A 193 -4.74 -13.86 16.21
C LYS A 193 -4.25 -15.25 16.65
N GLN A 194 -5.15 -16.24 16.72
CA GLN A 194 -4.79 -17.60 17.12
C GLN A 194 -4.03 -18.42 16.06
N VAL A 195 -3.98 -17.98 14.80
CA VAL A 195 -3.23 -18.64 13.72
C VAL A 195 -1.93 -17.88 13.43
N ILE A 196 -2.05 -16.56 13.29
CA ILE A 196 -0.92 -15.68 13.06
C ILE A 196 0.02 -15.76 14.25
N TYR A 197 -0.44 -15.67 15.50
CA TYR A 197 0.47 -15.64 16.65
C TYR A 197 1.33 -16.91 16.79
N PRO A 198 0.79 -18.15 16.62
CA PRO A 198 1.62 -19.35 16.54
C PRO A 198 2.53 -19.38 15.31
N GLU A 199 2.09 -18.99 14.11
CA GLU A 199 2.95 -18.92 12.91
C GLU A 199 4.06 -17.85 13.06
N PHE A 200 3.75 -16.73 13.72
CA PHE A 200 4.66 -15.67 14.14
C PHE A 200 5.73 -16.25 15.05
N CYS A 201 5.33 -16.90 16.14
CA CYS A 201 6.25 -17.49 17.10
C CYS A 201 7.06 -18.66 16.49
N PHE A 202 6.44 -19.56 15.71
CA PHE A 202 7.13 -20.72 15.12
C PHE A 202 8.07 -20.32 13.98
N GLY A 203 7.60 -19.51 13.03
CA GLY A 203 8.39 -19.05 11.89
C GLY A 203 9.59 -18.24 12.35
N LEU A 204 9.40 -17.33 13.32
CA LEU A 204 10.49 -16.50 13.83
C LEU A 204 11.44 -17.26 14.78
N MET A 205 10.96 -18.25 15.54
CA MET A 205 11.84 -19.14 16.32
C MET A 205 12.74 -19.98 15.42
N ILE A 206 12.20 -20.52 14.31
CA ILE A 206 12.99 -21.27 13.33
C ILE A 206 14.01 -20.35 12.65
N TYR A 207 13.61 -19.13 12.25
CA TYR A 207 14.50 -18.19 11.59
C TYR A 207 15.63 -17.71 12.51
N LYS A 208 15.32 -17.38 13.77
CA LYS A 208 16.32 -17.04 14.79
C LYS A 208 17.27 -18.20 15.07
N PHE A 209 16.75 -19.42 15.20
CA PHE A 209 17.57 -20.62 15.38
C PHE A 209 18.51 -20.86 14.18
N TYR A 210 18.07 -20.56 12.96
CA TYR A 210 18.89 -20.68 11.75
C TYR A 210 19.97 -19.60 11.66
N LEU A 211 19.66 -18.35 12.01
CA LEU A 211 20.61 -17.25 12.03
C LEU A 211 21.66 -17.40 13.12
N ASP A 212 21.26 -17.81 14.33
CA ASP A 212 22.18 -18.10 15.44
C ASP A 212 23.16 -19.23 15.06
N LYS A 213 22.71 -20.24 14.30
CA LYS A 213 23.56 -21.32 13.78
C LYS A 213 24.49 -20.94 12.63
N LEU A 214 24.26 -19.83 11.95
CA LEU A 214 25.11 -19.34 10.86
C LEU A 214 26.17 -18.35 11.39
N ALA A 215 26.02 -17.86 12.62
CA ALA A 215 26.94 -16.94 13.28
C ALA A 215 28.01 -17.65 14.15
N ASP A 216 27.88 -18.97 14.35
CA ASP A 216 28.85 -19.87 15.00
C ASP A 216 29.70 -20.65 13.97
#